data_AF-A0A955FNQ0-F1
#
_entry.id   AF-A0A955FNQ0-F1
#
_cell.length_a   1.000
_cell.length_b   1.000
_cell.length_c   1.000
_cell.angle_alpha   90.00
_cell.angle_beta   90.00
_cell.angle_gamma   90.00
#
_symmetry.space_group_name_H-M   'P 1'
#
loop_
_entity.id
_entity.type
_entity.pdbx_description
1 polymer ?
#
loop_
_entity_poly.entity_id
_entity_poly.type
_entity_poly.pdbx_seq_one_letter_code
_entity_poly.pdbx_strand_id
1 'polypeptide(L)'
;SYSPKGSDEIVGFRPFCCTQQLQDARPWIGFVFVVEVEEGEPEPQLSETRDTKWVPVDEVRYLFDTAPDKFFGLELPAWDYYLRTN
;
A
#
# COMPACT_ATOMS: atom_id res chain seq x y z
N SER A 1 25.01 2.67 1.33
CA SER A 1 24.74 4.12 1.53
C SER A 1 25.77 4.90 0.74
N TYR A 2 25.32 5.70 -0.24
CA TYR A 2 26.19 6.69 -0.89
C TYR A 2 26.06 7.99 -0.11
N SER A 3 26.94 8.18 0.87
CA SER A 3 26.93 9.34 1.75
C SER A 3 28.25 10.08 1.65
N PRO A 4 28.33 11.21 0.92
CA PRO A 4 29.56 11.99 0.80
C PRO A 4 30.12 12.48 2.15
N LYS A 5 29.27 12.55 3.19
CA LYS A 5 29.66 13.00 4.53
C LYS A 5 29.84 11.86 5.54
N GLY A 6 29.54 10.61 5.16
CA GLY A 6 29.65 9.43 6.02
C GLY A 6 28.63 9.35 7.17
N SER A 7 27.89 10.43 7.43
CA SER A 7 26.80 10.51 8.44
C SER A 7 25.42 10.27 7.85
N ASP A 8 25.26 10.47 6.54
CA ASP A 8 23.93 10.45 5.93
C ASP A 8 23.51 9.00 5.66
N GLU A 9 22.37 8.59 6.19
CA GLU A 9 21.75 7.31 5.86
C GLU A 9 20.95 7.46 4.57
N ILE A 10 21.60 7.19 3.43
CA ILE A 10 20.99 7.32 2.10
C ILE A 10 20.73 5.92 1.54
N VAL A 11 19.46 5.66 1.23
CA VAL A 11 18.99 4.41 0.62
C VAL A 11 18.20 4.72 -0.66
N GLY A 12 18.54 4.03 -1.74
CA GLY A 12 17.69 3.97 -2.92
C GLY A 12 16.73 2.80 -2.77
N PHE A 13 15.47 2.97 -3.14
CA PHE A 13 14.46 1.93 -3.11
C PHE A 13 13.73 1.83 -4.44
N ARG A 14 13.17 0.65 -4.73
CA ARG A 14 12.28 0.42 -5.85
C ARG A 14 10.90 0.07 -5.29
N PRO A 15 9.91 0.97 -5.38
CA PRO A 15 8.56 0.63 -4.97
C PRO A 15 7.98 -0.41 -5.93
N PHE A 16 6.96 -1.14 -5.47
CA PHE A 16 6.16 -1.99 -6.32
C PHE A 16 5.46 -1.17 -7.42
N CYS A 17 4.83 -0.07 -7.02
CA CYS A 17 4.31 0.95 -7.90
C CYS A 17 4.24 2.32 -7.21
N CYS A 18 4.00 3.37 -8.00
CA CYS A 18 3.72 4.71 -7.49
C CYS A 18 2.25 5.05 -7.80
N THR A 19 1.55 5.64 -6.85
CA THR A 19 0.22 6.19 -7.05
C THR A 19 0.26 7.72 -6.95
N GLN A 20 -0.61 8.41 -7.68
CA GLN A 20 -0.70 9.86 -7.64
C GLN A 20 -2.15 10.31 -7.69
N GLN A 21 -2.54 11.17 -6.77
CA GLN A 21 -3.81 11.88 -6.82
C GLN A 21 -3.59 13.27 -7.43
N LEU A 22 -4.21 13.51 -8.59
CA LEU A 22 -4.05 14.73 -9.37
C LEU A 22 -5.15 15.78 -9.11
N GLN A 23 -6.32 15.35 -8.65
CA GLN A 23 -7.51 16.18 -8.49
C GLN A 23 -8.26 15.84 -7.18
N ASP A 24 -9.14 16.76 -6.77
CA ASP A 24 -9.93 16.76 -5.54
C ASP A 24 -9.15 16.96 -4.23
N ALA A 25 -8.91 15.91 -3.45
CA ALA A 25 -8.23 16.01 -2.15
C ALA A 25 -6.80 16.58 -2.29
N ARG A 26 -6.03 16.63 -1.19
CA ARG A 26 -4.66 17.15 -1.24
C ARG A 26 -3.83 16.37 -2.28
N PRO A 27 -3.09 17.04 -3.17
CA PRO A 27 -2.24 16.36 -4.14
C PRO A 27 -1.24 15.47 -3.40
N TRP A 28 -1.21 14.20 -3.77
CA TRP A 28 -0.44 13.17 -3.08
C TRP A 28 0.33 12.32 -4.08
N ILE A 29 1.57 11.96 -3.73
CA ILE A 29 2.36 10.90 -4.40
C ILE A 29 2.65 9.82 -3.37
N GLY A 30 2.20 8.60 -3.64
CA GLY A 30 2.36 7.44 -2.76
C GLY A 30 3.34 6.45 -3.38
N PHE A 31 4.28 5.97 -2.58
CA PHE A 31 5.11 4.82 -2.95
C PHE A 31 4.53 3.57 -2.26
N VAL A 32 4.19 2.56 -3.05
CA VAL A 32 3.60 1.31 -2.54
C VAL A 32 4.65 0.22 -2.55
N PHE A 33 4.69 -0.57 -1.49
CA PHE A 33 5.60 -1.71 -1.33
C PHE A 33 4.77 -2.94 -1.01
N VAL A 34 5.15 -4.08 -1.60
CA VAL A 34 4.66 -5.39 -1.19
C VAL A 34 5.68 -5.96 -0.21
N VAL A 35 5.21 -6.43 0.93
CA VAL A 35 6.06 -6.94 2.01
C VAL A 35 5.60 -8.34 2.40
N GLU A 36 6.55 -9.15 2.82
CA GLU A 36 6.29 -10.40 3.53
C GLU A 36 6.45 -10.10 5.03
N VAL A 37 5.55 -10.65 5.84
CA VAL A 37 5.56 -10.50 7.30
C VAL A 37 5.68 -11.87 7.95
N GLU A 38 6.09 -11.87 9.22
CA GLU A 38 6.13 -13.09 10.02
C GLU A 38 4.73 -13.70 10.18
N GLU A 39 4.67 -15.02 10.38
CA GLU A 39 3.40 -15.72 10.63
C GLU A 39 2.75 -15.24 11.94
N GLY A 40 1.46 -14.92 11.88
CA GLY A 40 0.69 -14.45 13.04
C GLY A 40 -0.52 -13.62 12.64
N GLU A 41 -1.33 -13.22 13.62
CA GLU A 41 -2.45 -12.29 13.41
C GLU A 41 -1.98 -10.84 13.52
N PRO A 42 -2.58 -9.89 12.78
CA PRO A 42 -2.18 -8.50 12.86
C PRO A 42 -2.68 -7.89 14.18
N GLU A 43 -1.79 -7.24 14.92
CA GLU A 43 -2.14 -6.54 16.15
C GLU A 43 -2.64 -5.11 15.85
N PRO A 44 -3.91 -4.77 16.13
CA PRO A 44 -4.45 -3.46 15.79
C PRO A 44 -4.06 -2.39 16.80
N GLN A 45 -3.61 -1.24 16.30
CA GLN A 45 -3.59 0.00 17.09
C GLN A 45 -4.98 0.63 17.05
N LEU A 46 -5.78 0.40 18.09
CA LEU A 46 -7.22 0.75 18.13
C LEU A 46 -7.51 2.26 18.03
N SER A 47 -6.51 3.13 18.24
CA SER A 47 -6.65 4.57 18.02
C SER A 47 -6.66 4.97 16.54
N GLU A 48 -6.18 4.09 15.67
CA GLU A 48 -5.97 4.36 14.24
C GLU A 48 -6.73 3.36 13.34
N THR A 49 -6.99 2.16 13.84
CA THR A 49 -7.56 1.05 13.08
C THR A 49 -8.79 0.48 13.77
N ARG A 50 -9.72 -0.07 12.98
CA ARG A 50 -11.02 -0.59 13.49
C ARG A 50 -11.19 -2.10 13.34
N ASP A 51 -10.80 -2.66 12.20
CA ASP A 51 -11.06 -4.06 11.83
C ASP A 51 -9.87 -4.62 11.03
N THR A 52 -8.72 -4.68 11.67
CA THR A 52 -7.48 -5.17 11.05
C THR A 52 -7.49 -6.70 11.05
N LYS A 53 -7.29 -7.29 9.87
CA LYS A 53 -7.29 -8.75 9.67
C LYS A 53 -6.57 -9.13 8.39
N TRP A 54 -6.09 -10.36 8.32
CA TRP A 54 -5.67 -10.96 7.06
C TRP A 54 -6.88 -11.33 6.22
N VAL A 55 -6.79 -11.10 4.92
CA VAL A 55 -7.88 -11.38 3.95
C VAL A 55 -7.27 -12.12 2.76
N PRO A 56 -7.90 -13.21 2.27
CA PRO A 56 -7.47 -13.86 1.04
C PRO A 56 -7.49 -12.90 -0.16
N VAL A 57 -6.51 -12.99 -1.04
CA VAL A 57 -6.42 -12.11 -2.22
C VAL A 57 -7.67 -12.21 -3.11
N ASP A 58 -8.28 -13.39 -3.23
CA ASP A 58 -9.51 -13.57 -4.01
C ASP A 58 -10.72 -12.82 -3.42
N GLU A 59 -10.78 -12.66 -2.09
CA GLU A 59 -11.80 -11.84 -1.45
C GLU A 59 -11.54 -10.35 -1.73
N VAL A 60 -10.28 -9.92 -1.73
CA VAL A 60 -9.91 -8.55 -2.12
C VAL A 60 -10.25 -8.29 -3.59
N ARG A 61 -9.98 -9.24 -4.50
CA ARG A 61 -10.36 -9.17 -5.91
C ARG A 61 -11.88 -9.01 -6.07
N TYR A 62 -12.66 -9.83 -5.38
CA TYR A 62 -14.12 -9.72 -5.37
C TYR A 62 -14.59 -8.33 -4.88
N LEU A 63 -14.02 -7.83 -3.79
CA LEU A 63 -14.35 -6.50 -3.25
C LEU A 63 -13.96 -5.38 -4.21
N PHE A 64 -12.80 -5.48 -4.86
CA PHE A 64 -12.33 -4.51 -5.85
C PHE A 64 -13.30 -4.39 -7.02
N ASP A 65 -13.81 -5.53 -7.52
CA ASP A 65 -14.73 -5.59 -8.65
C ASP A 65 -16.17 -5.15 -8.28
N THR A 66 -16.63 -5.47 -7.06
CA THR A 66 -18.03 -5.30 -6.66
C THR A 66 -18.31 -4.08 -5.78
N ALA A 67 -17.31 -3.57 -5.07
CA ALA A 67 -17.45 -2.47 -4.12
C ALA A 67 -16.15 -1.61 -4.01
N PRO A 68 -15.66 -1.02 -5.12
CA PRO A 68 -14.41 -0.24 -5.12
C PRO A 68 -14.47 1.01 -4.22
N ASP A 69 -15.67 1.50 -3.89
CA ASP A 69 -15.90 2.61 -2.96
C ASP A 69 -15.55 2.27 -1.50
N LYS A 70 -15.32 0.99 -1.18
CA LYS A 70 -14.81 0.54 0.12
C LYS A 70 -13.31 0.76 0.31
N PHE A 71 -12.58 1.01 -0.77
CA PHE A 71 -11.15 1.25 -0.73
C PHE A 71 -10.85 2.74 -0.57
N PHE A 72 -9.69 3.04 -0.01
CA PHE A 72 -9.16 4.39 -0.11
C PHE A 72 -8.72 4.62 -1.57
N GLY A 73 -9.29 5.64 -2.22
CA GLY A 73 -9.14 5.81 -3.68
C GLY A 73 -7.70 5.90 -4.17
N LEU A 74 -6.78 6.40 -3.34
CA LEU A 74 -5.34 6.47 -3.65
C LEU A 74 -4.69 5.08 -3.80
N GLU A 75 -5.29 4.04 -3.23
CA GLU A 75 -4.79 2.66 -3.26
C GLU A 75 -5.34 1.85 -4.44
N LEU A 76 -6.47 2.27 -5.03
CA LEU A 76 -7.10 1.55 -6.14
C LEU A 76 -6.14 1.25 -7.32
N PRO A 77 -5.28 2.19 -7.78
CA PRO A 77 -4.34 1.89 -8.85
C PRO A 77 -3.29 0.84 -8.47
N ALA A 78 -2.92 0.77 -7.18
CA ALA A 78 -1.97 -0.24 -6.70
C ALA A 78 -2.60 -1.64 -6.67
N TRP A 79 -3.86 -1.73 -6.25
CA TRP A 79 -4.63 -2.97 -6.30
C TRP A 79 -4.85 -3.46 -7.74
N ASP A 80 -5.25 -2.59 -8.67
CA ASP A 80 -5.37 -2.93 -10.09
C ASP A 80 -4.06 -3.49 -10.65
N TYR A 81 -2.93 -2.84 -10.32
CA TYR A 81 -1.63 -3.30 -10.77
C TYR A 81 -1.27 -4.67 -10.17
N TYR A 82 -1.45 -4.86 -8.87
CA TYR A 82 -1.20 -6.13 -8.19
C TYR A 82 -2.01 -7.29 -8.78
N LEU A 83 -3.32 -7.10 -8.95
CA LEU A 83 -4.24 -8.15 -9.42
C LEU A 83 -4.05 -8.51 -10.91
N ARG A 84 -3.38 -7.65 -11.70
CA ARG A 84 -3.02 -7.94 -13.10
C ARG A 84 -1.68 -8.62 -13.27
N THR A 85 -0.76 -8.46 -12.31
CA THR A 85 0.60 -9.04 -12.40
C THR A 85 0.77 -10.33 -11.62
N ASN A 86 -0.17 -10.65 -10.73
CA ASN A 86 -0.15 -11.80 -9.83
C ASN A 86 -1.49 -12.56 -9.89
#